data_AF-A0A1I6T9Z8-F1
#
_entry.id   AF-A0A1I6T9Z8-F1
#
_cell.length_a   1.000
_cell.length_b   1.000
_cell.length_c   1.000
_cell.angle_alpha   90.00
_cell.angle_beta   90.00
_cell.angle_gamma   90.00
#
_symmetry.space_group_name_H-M   'P 1'
#
loop_
_entity.id
_entity.type
_entity.pdbx_description
1 polymer ?
#
loop_
_entity_poly.entity_id
_entity_poly.type
_entity_poly.pdbx_seq_one_letter_code
_entity_poly.pdbx_strand_id
1 'polypeptide(L)'
;MSDDATAYVRIEQRLTEDHRISFGALGLLSYLLSVPPDERVSIESLAPLRVEGQTRIARYLRELEEHGYLKRVVRKLPDGRFWTAYELFGPSGRRYRPA
;
A
#
# COMPACT_ATOMS: atom_id res chain seq x y z
N MET A 1 -3.74 -33.99 -6.61
CA MET A 1 -3.06 -33.20 -5.57
C MET A 1 -3.01 -31.78 -6.08
N SER A 2 -3.95 -30.93 -5.63
CA SER A 2 -3.97 -29.52 -6.03
C SER A 2 -2.78 -28.85 -5.38
N ASP A 3 -1.94 -28.23 -6.22
CA ASP A 3 -0.87 -27.34 -5.76
C ASP A 3 -1.57 -26.18 -5.05
N ASP A 4 -1.51 -26.16 -3.72
CA ASP A 4 -2.04 -25.06 -2.91
C ASP A 4 -1.08 -23.89 -3.11
N ALA A 5 -1.24 -23.19 -4.25
CA ALA A 5 -0.30 -22.21 -4.74
C ALA A 5 -0.20 -21.06 -3.74
N THR A 6 0.84 -21.10 -2.92
CA THR A 6 1.09 -20.06 -1.92
C THR A 6 1.36 -18.76 -2.66
N ALA A 7 0.46 -17.79 -2.52
CA ALA A 7 0.68 -16.44 -3.01
C ALA A 7 1.68 -15.73 -2.10
N TYR A 8 2.70 -15.13 -2.68
CA TYR A 8 3.69 -14.34 -1.96
C TYR A 8 3.81 -12.95 -2.56
N VAL A 9 4.12 -11.98 -1.70
CA VAL A 9 4.42 -10.60 -2.09
C VAL A 9 5.94 -10.45 -2.11
N ARG A 10 6.48 -9.99 -3.24
CA ARG A 10 7.91 -9.68 -3.34
C ARG A 10 8.13 -8.18 -3.14
N ILE A 11 8.92 -7.85 -2.13
CA ILE A 11 9.40 -6.49 -1.89
C ILE A 11 10.90 -6.40 -2.18
N GLU A 12 11.38 -5.22 -2.56
CA GLU A 12 12.81 -4.97 -2.74
C GLU A 12 13.51 -4.94 -1.37
N GLN A 13 14.67 -5.59 -1.23
CA GLN A 13 15.46 -5.58 0.01
C GLN A 13 15.75 -4.16 0.53
N ARG A 14 15.92 -3.20 -0.40
CA ARG A 14 16.13 -1.79 -0.06
C ARG A 14 14.96 -1.15 0.71
N LEU A 15 13.74 -1.71 0.63
CA LEU A 15 12.61 -1.27 1.47
C LEU A 15 12.80 -1.69 2.93
N THR A 16 13.38 -2.87 3.17
CA THR A 16 13.65 -3.37 4.52
C THR A 16 14.86 -2.70 5.18
N GLU A 17 15.77 -2.15 4.37
CA GLU A 17 16.96 -1.42 4.82
C GLU A 17 16.70 0.08 5.01
N ASP A 18 15.54 0.60 4.57
CA ASP A 18 15.21 2.01 4.71
C ASP A 18 14.68 2.32 6.11
N HIS A 19 15.58 2.75 7.00
CA HIS A 19 15.25 3.08 8.39
C HIS A 19 14.47 4.40 8.54
N ARG A 20 14.15 5.09 7.44
CA ARG A 20 13.30 6.29 7.48
C ARG A 20 11.83 5.93 7.69
N ILE A 21 11.42 4.71 7.32
CA ILE A 21 10.05 4.23 7.53
C ILE A 21 9.98 3.23 8.70
N SER A 22 8.87 3.30 9.43
CA SER A 22 8.56 2.41 10.54
C SER A 22 8.18 1.01 10.03
N PHE A 23 8.38 -0.02 10.87
CA PHE A 23 7.91 -1.37 10.54
C PHE A 23 6.40 -1.44 10.27
N GLY A 24 5.60 -0.58 10.90
CA GLY A 24 4.17 -0.47 10.61
C GLY A 24 3.89 0.07 9.21
N ALA A 25 4.64 1.09 8.78
CA ALA A 25 4.56 1.60 7.41
C ALA A 25 5.06 0.58 6.38
N LEU A 26 6.15 -0.13 6.66
CA LEU A 26 6.65 -1.21 5.81
C LEU A 26 5.63 -2.36 5.67
N GLY A 27 4.99 -2.76 6.77
CA GLY A 27 3.93 -3.77 6.78
C GLY A 27 2.67 -3.32 6.03
N LEU A 28 2.31 -2.04 6.13
CA LEU A 28 1.21 -1.49 5.33
C LEU A 28 1.57 -1.47 3.84
N LEU A 29 2.78 -1.06 3.48
CA LEU A 29 3.25 -1.05 2.09
C LEU A 29 3.22 -2.46 1.48
N SER A 30 3.67 -3.48 2.22
CA SER A 30 3.64 -4.86 1.73
C SER A 30 2.21 -5.37 1.51
N TYR A 31 1.26 -4.99 2.37
CA TYR A 31 -0.15 -5.28 2.14
C TYR A 31 -0.72 -4.56 0.91
N LEU A 32 -0.41 -3.28 0.73
CA LEU A 32 -0.87 -2.53 -0.45
C LEU A 32 -0.30 -3.09 -1.76
N LEU A 33 0.89 -3.70 -1.73
CA LEU A 33 1.49 -4.40 -2.86
C LEU A 33 0.86 -5.78 -3.12
N SER A 34 0.16 -6.35 -2.13
CA SER A 34 -0.48 -7.66 -2.23
C SER A 34 -1.87 -7.61 -2.84
N VAL A 35 -2.56 -6.48 -2.73
CA VAL A 35 -3.93 -6.33 -3.20
C VAL A 35 -3.97 -6.02 -4.70
N PRO A 36 -5.07 -6.36 -5.39
CA PRO A 36 -5.27 -5.95 -6.77
C PRO A 36 -5.16 -4.43 -6.96
N PRO A 37 -4.70 -3.95 -8.13
CA PRO A 37 -4.44 -2.53 -8.37
C PRO A 37 -5.69 -1.65 -8.36
N ASP A 38 -6.84 -2.27 -8.63
CA ASP A 38 -8.17 -1.70 -8.65
C ASP A 38 -8.92 -1.87 -7.32
N GLU A 39 -8.30 -2.56 -6.34
CA GLU A 39 -8.84 -2.72 -5.00
C GLU A 39 -9.00 -1.34 -4.34
N ARG A 40 -10.19 -1.10 -3.81
CA ARG A 40 -10.53 0.17 -3.16
C ARG A 40 -10.08 0.14 -1.71
N VAL A 41 -8.88 0.66 -1.47
CA VAL A 41 -8.32 0.71 -0.12
C VAL A 41 -8.55 2.08 0.52
N SER A 42 -9.08 2.07 1.74
CA SER A 42 -9.34 3.26 2.58
C SER A 42 -8.84 3.04 4.00
N ILE A 43 -8.74 4.09 4.81
CA ILE A 43 -8.35 3.93 6.22
C ILE A 43 -9.40 3.09 6.96
N GLU A 44 -10.66 3.31 6.62
CA GLU A 44 -11.83 2.62 7.15
C GLU A 44 -11.86 1.14 6.78
N SER A 45 -11.38 0.78 5.58
CA SER A 45 -11.27 -0.62 5.16
C SER A 45 -10.00 -1.31 5.70
N LEU A 46 -8.92 -0.56 5.95
CA LEU A 46 -7.66 -1.09 6.47
C LEU A 46 -7.67 -1.34 7.98
N ALA A 47 -8.21 -0.41 8.76
CA ALA A 47 -8.16 -0.45 10.21
C ALA A 47 -8.78 -1.73 10.83
N PRO A 48 -9.87 -2.31 10.29
CA PRO A 48 -10.42 -3.56 10.81
C PRO A 48 -9.57 -4.80 10.49
N LEU A 49 -8.65 -4.73 9.52
CA LEU A 49 -7.89 -5.90 9.07
C LEU A 49 -6.81 -6.32 10.06
N ARG A 50 -6.39 -5.43 10.96
CA ARG A 50 -5.25 -5.62 11.85
C ARG A 50 -5.47 -4.95 13.21
N VAL A 51 -4.51 -5.11 14.12
CA VAL A 51 -4.55 -4.53 15.47
C VAL A 51 -4.34 -3.00 15.44
N GLU A 52 -3.85 -2.48 14.33
CA GLU A 52 -3.59 -1.07 14.09
C GLU A 52 -4.88 -0.34 13.75
N GLY A 53 -5.39 0.44 14.71
CA GLY A 53 -6.55 1.30 14.50
C GLY A 53 -6.30 2.44 13.49
N GLN A 54 -7.38 3.14 13.14
CA GLN A 54 -7.41 4.18 12.10
C GLN A 54 -6.29 5.22 12.22
N THR A 55 -6.01 5.70 13.43
CA THR A 55 -4.94 6.69 13.68
C THR A 55 -3.56 6.19 13.26
N ARG A 56 -3.25 4.92 13.52
CA ARG A 56 -1.96 4.32 13.14
C ARG A 56 -1.88 4.13 11.64
N ILE A 57 -2.94 3.62 11.01
CA ILE A 57 -3.02 3.48 9.55
C ILE A 57 -2.83 4.84 8.86
N ALA A 58 -3.52 5.88 9.32
CA ALA A 58 -3.40 7.23 8.78
C ALA A 58 -1.95 7.75 8.87
N ARG A 59 -1.29 7.51 10.01
CA ARG A 59 0.11 7.84 10.22
C ARG A 59 1.02 7.09 9.25
N TYR A 60 0.84 5.79 9.08
CA TYR A 60 1.66 4.99 8.15
C TYR A 60 1.50 5.44 6.71
N LEU A 61 0.28 5.73 6.25
CA LEU A 61 0.06 6.25 4.90
C LEU A 61 0.75 7.61 4.69
N ARG A 62 0.74 8.47 5.71
CA ARG A 62 1.44 9.76 5.66
C ARG A 62 2.95 9.59 5.61
N GLU A 63 3.49 8.69 6.43
CA GLU A 63 4.91 8.35 6.45
C GLU A 63 5.38 7.80 5.10
N LEU A 64 4.61 6.91 4.48
CA LEU A 64 4.91 6.39 3.15
C LEU A 64 4.89 7.50 2.08
N GLU A 65 3.97 8.47 2.19
CA GLU A 65 3.91 9.61 1.28
C GLU A 65 5.10 10.57 1.47
N GLU A 66 5.47 10.88 2.71
CA GLU A 66 6.62 11.71 3.06
C GLU A 66 7.95 11.13 2.54
N HIS A 67 8.07 9.80 2.52
CA HIS A 67 9.27 9.11 2.01
C HIS A 67 9.19 8.73 0.53
N GLY A 68 8.10 9.09 -0.16
CA GLY A 68 7.95 8.91 -1.61
C GLY A 68 7.59 7.49 -2.04
N TYR A 69 7.17 6.64 -1.11
CA TYR A 69 6.71 5.27 -1.39
C TYR A 69 5.24 5.20 -1.80
N LEU A 70 4.47 6.25 -1.52
CA LEU A 70 3.05 6.32 -1.82
C LEU A 70 2.69 7.73 -2.33
N LYS A 71 1.78 7.80 -3.30
CA LYS A 71 1.11 9.03 -3.69
C LYS A 71 -0.39 8.82 -3.68
N ARG A 72 -1.12 9.74 -3.04
CA ARG A 72 -2.59 9.78 -3.11
C ARG A 72 -3.03 10.39 -4.43
N VAL A 73 -3.91 9.70 -5.15
CA VAL A 73 -4.45 10.17 -6.42
C VAL A 73 -5.96 10.07 -6.41
N VAL A 74 -6.62 11.21 -6.57
CA VAL A 74 -8.07 11.25 -6.70
C VAL A 74 -8.44 10.86 -8.13
N ARG A 75 -9.33 9.87 -8.25
CA ARG A 75 -9.85 9.34 -9.50
C ARG A 75 -11.34 9.61 -9.57
N LYS A 76 -11.80 10.09 -10.72
CA LYS A 76 -13.24 10.25 -11.01
C LYS A 76 -13.75 8.96 -11.64
N LEU A 77 -14.81 8.39 -11.08
CA LEU A 77 -15.51 7.24 -11.61
C LEU A 77 -16.46 7.65 -12.74
N PRO A 78 -16.87 6.70 -13.62
CA PRO A 78 -17.83 6.96 -14.68
C PRO A 78 -19.18 7.50 -14.18
N ASP A 79 -19.57 7.15 -12.96
CA ASP A 79 -20.80 7.62 -12.30
C ASP A 79 -20.67 9.02 -11.65
N GLY A 80 -19.52 9.68 -11.84
CA GLY A 80 -19.26 11.02 -11.31
C GLY A 80 -18.72 11.06 -9.88
N ARG A 81 -18.66 9.93 -9.16
CA ARG A 81 -18.07 9.87 -7.82
C ARG A 81 -16.55 9.97 -7.86
N PHE A 82 -15.96 10.48 -6.79
CA PHE A 82 -14.50 10.51 -6.61
C PHE A 82 -14.05 9.42 -5.64
N TRP A 83 -12.89 8.83 -5.88
CA TRP A 83 -12.24 7.92 -4.95
C TRP A 83 -10.74 8.17 -4.87
N THR A 84 -10.14 7.86 -3.73
CA THR A 84 -8.71 7.99 -3.50
C THR A 84 -8.01 6.68 -3.84
N ALA A 85 -7.15 6.72 -4.85
CA ALA A 85 -6.23 5.64 -5.20
C ALA A 85 -4.86 5.87 -4.57
N TYR A 86 -4.15 4.79 -4.29
CA TYR A 86 -2.74 4.85 -3.90
C TYR A 86 -1.87 4.41 -5.07
N GLU A 87 -0.98 5.28 -5.52
CA GLU A 87 0.11 4.90 -6.43
C GLU A 87 1.33 4.57 -5.58
N LEU A 88 1.86 3.36 -5.74
CA LEU A 88 3.00 2.88 -4.95
C LEU A 88 4.29 3.00 -5.76
N PHE A 89 5.40 3.26 -5.08
CA PHE A 89 6.72 3.43 -5.67
C PHE A 89 7.74 2.59 -4.93
N GLY A 90 8.72 2.05 -5.65
CA GLY A 90 9.87 1.37 -5.05
C GLY A 90 10.98 2.36 -4.66
N PRO A 91 12.04 1.89 -3.98
CA PRO A 91 13.21 2.69 -3.59
C PRO A 91 13.92 3.40 -4.74
N SER A 92 13.75 2.89 -5.97
CA SER A 92 14.26 3.52 -7.19
C SER A 92 13.41 4.69 -7.71
N GLY A 93 12.31 5.03 -7.03
CA GLY A 93 11.31 5.98 -7.51
C GLY A 93 10.45 5.45 -8.66
N ARG A 94 10.67 4.20 -9.10
CA ARG A 94 9.82 3.56 -10.10
C ARG A 94 8.48 3.20 -9.48
N ARG A 95 7.41 3.61 -10.16
CA ARG A 95 6.06 3.20 -9.80
C ARG A 95 5.93 1.69 -9.93
N TYR A 96 5.40 1.04 -8.90
CA TYR A 96 4.94 -0.34 -9.01
C TYR A 96 3.79 -0.37 -10.02
N ARG A 97 4.03 -1.03 -11.16
CA ARG A 97 2.99 -1.37 -12.12
C ARG A 97 2.60 -2.83 -11.89
N PRO A 98 1.31 -3.16 -11.88
CA PRO A 98 0.87 -4.54 -11.92
C PRO A 98 1.40 -5.18 -13.21
N ALA A 99 1.76 -6.47 -13.14
CA ALA A 99 2.08 -7.25 -14.32
C ALA A 99 0.85 -7.43 -15.21
#